data_AF-A0A7J0FJ66-F1
#
_entry.id   AF-A0A7J0FJ66-F1
#
_cell.length_a   1.000
_cell.length_b   1.000
_cell.length_c   1.000
_cell.angle_alpha   90.00
_cell.angle_beta   90.00
_cell.angle_gamma   90.00
#
_symmetry.space_group_name_H-M   'P 1'
#
loop_
_entity.id
_entity.type
_entity.pdbx_description
1 polymer ?
#
loop_
_entity_poly.entity_id
_entity_poly.type
_entity_poly.pdbx_seq_one_letter_code
_entity_poly.pdbx_strand_id
1 'polypeptide(L)'
;MSRRLGFLTGMESDIMLEAHVQAAFVVGLPFSKPVRYDFRSTNITQSISNLGATMLRHRLTPPPDEAYSLHRKLSGAFLACIKLGAVVPCRELLLKVDESYQFGEDGGEIFSSGSMSQ
;
A
#
# COMPACT_ATOMS: atom_id res chain seq x y z
N MET A 1 -3.10 10.84 5.00
CA MET A 1 -2.24 9.78 5.60
C MET A 1 -0.93 9.57 4.84
N SER A 2 -0.92 9.39 3.51
CA SER A 2 0.32 9.07 2.77
C SER A 2 1.49 10.04 2.98
N ARG A 3 1.24 11.35 3.14
CA ARG A 3 2.27 12.33 3.49
C ARG A 3 2.86 12.13 4.89
N ARG A 4 1.99 11.92 5.88
CA ARG A 4 2.39 11.64 7.27
C ARG A 4 3.22 10.36 7.38
N LEU A 5 2.90 9.36 6.55
CA LEU A 5 3.62 8.07 6.51
C LEU A 5 4.88 8.10 5.64
N GLY A 6 5.25 9.26 5.07
CA GLY A 6 6.46 9.40 4.25
C GLY A 6 6.39 8.82 2.84
N PHE A 7 5.22 8.37 2.37
CA PHE A 7 5.06 7.91 0.98
C PHE A 7 5.10 9.04 -0.04
N LEU A 8 4.66 10.23 0.37
CA LEU A 8 4.56 11.42 -0.48
C LEU A 8 5.11 12.63 0.28
N THR A 9 5.84 13.48 -0.41
CA THR A 9 6.34 14.77 0.10
C THR A 9 5.24 15.84 0.06
N GLY A 10 4.30 15.72 -0.88
CA GLY A 10 3.28 16.71 -1.21
C GLY A 10 3.67 17.68 -2.32
N MET A 11 4.81 17.45 -2.97
CA MET A 11 5.26 18.19 -4.15
C MET A 11 5.20 17.34 -5.42
N GLU A 12 4.54 16.18 -5.36
CA GLU A 12 4.44 15.25 -6.48
C GLU A 12 3.65 15.84 -7.66
N SER A 13 4.05 15.47 -8.87
CA SER A 13 3.24 15.72 -10.07
C SER A 13 1.89 14.99 -10.01
N ASP A 14 0.90 15.50 -10.73
CA ASP A 14 -0.43 14.86 -10.83
C ASP A 14 -0.33 13.41 -11.30
N ILE A 15 0.61 13.10 -12.20
CA ILE A 15 0.86 11.73 -12.69
C ILE A 15 1.27 10.80 -11.55
N MET A 16 2.16 11.27 -10.67
CA MET A 16 2.62 10.48 -9.52
C MET A 16 1.51 10.31 -8.49
N LEU A 17 0.74 11.38 -8.22
CA LEU A 17 -0.37 11.33 -7.28
C LEU A 17 -1.46 10.37 -7.76
N GLU A 18 -1.83 10.45 -9.03
CA GLU A 18 -2.83 9.56 -9.63
C GLU A 18 -2.35 8.11 -9.60
N ALA A 19 -1.09 7.84 -10.00
CA ALA A 19 -0.54 6.49 -9.97
C ALA A 19 -0.52 5.90 -8.56
N HIS A 20 -0.18 6.72 -7.54
CA HIS A 20 -0.19 6.31 -6.13
C HIS A 20 -1.60 5.96 -5.64
N VAL A 21 -2.59 6.81 -5.95
CA VAL A 21 -3.99 6.58 -5.56
C VAL A 21 -4.57 5.35 -6.27
N GLN A 22 -4.33 5.21 -7.57
CA GLN A 22 -4.75 4.03 -8.33
C GLN A 22 -4.12 2.75 -7.80
N ALA A 23 -2.84 2.78 -7.42
CA ALA A 23 -2.18 1.61 -6.83
C ALA A 23 -2.87 1.20 -5.51
N ALA A 24 -3.22 2.17 -4.67
CA ALA A 24 -3.95 1.91 -3.43
C ALA A 24 -5.34 1.31 -3.69
N PHE A 25 -6.08 1.79 -4.70
CA PHE A 25 -7.36 1.21 -5.10
C PHE A 25 -7.23 -0.25 -5.56
N VAL A 26 -6.26 -0.54 -6.43
CA VAL A 26 -6.02 -1.89 -6.93
C VAL A 26 -5.67 -2.85 -5.79
N VAL A 27 -4.82 -2.44 -4.85
CA VAL A 27 -4.52 -3.22 -3.64
C VAL A 27 -5.75 -3.41 -2.76
N GLY A 28 -6.65 -2.43 -2.71
CA GLY A 28 -7.90 -2.46 -1.95
C GLY A 28 -8.99 -3.35 -2.53
N LEU A 29 -8.93 -3.70 -3.82
CA LEU A 29 -9.98 -4.46 -4.51
C LEU A 29 -10.42 -5.74 -3.79
N PRO A 30 -9.52 -6.60 -3.27
CA PRO A 30 -9.92 -7.82 -2.56
C PRO A 30 -10.82 -7.56 -1.34
N PHE A 31 -10.66 -6.41 -0.72
CA PHE A 31 -11.36 -6.05 0.52
C PHE A 31 -12.67 -5.29 0.28
N SER A 32 -12.96 -4.91 -0.97
CA SER A 32 -14.04 -3.97 -1.30
C SER A 32 -15.46 -4.55 -1.21
N LYS A 33 -15.62 -5.87 -1.39
CA LYS A 33 -16.93 -6.53 -1.47
C LYS A 33 -17.06 -7.63 -0.41
N PRO A 34 -18.27 -7.90 0.10
CA PRO A 34 -18.52 -8.99 1.07
C PRO A 34 -18.49 -10.39 0.45
N VAL A 35 -18.14 -10.50 -0.84
CA VAL A 35 -18.01 -11.77 -1.56
C VAL A 35 -16.56 -12.26 -1.45
N ARG A 36 -16.36 -13.59 -1.45
CA ARG A 36 -15.01 -14.15 -1.52
C ARG A 36 -14.30 -13.69 -2.79
N TYR A 37 -13.04 -13.30 -2.65
CA TYR A 37 -12.22 -12.81 -3.74
C TYR A 37 -11.43 -13.96 -4.37
N ASP A 38 -11.59 -14.15 -5.67
CA ASP A 38 -10.78 -15.07 -6.47
C ASP A 38 -9.57 -14.33 -7.05
N PHE A 39 -8.39 -14.62 -6.50
CA PHE A 39 -7.14 -13.99 -6.91
C PHE A 39 -6.69 -14.37 -8.32
N ARG A 40 -7.10 -15.52 -8.87
CA ARG A 40 -6.74 -15.93 -10.24
C ARG A 40 -7.57 -15.22 -11.30
N SER A 41 -8.80 -14.82 -10.96
CA SER A 41 -9.73 -14.20 -11.90
C SER A 41 -9.40 -12.75 -12.26
N THR A 42 -8.38 -12.14 -11.62
CA THR A 42 -8.11 -10.71 -11.73
C THR A 42 -6.65 -10.41 -12.07
N ASN A 43 -6.41 -9.27 -12.72
CA ASN A 43 -5.09 -8.87 -13.17
C ASN A 43 -4.39 -7.89 -12.21
N ILE A 44 -4.50 -8.13 -10.89
CA ILE A 44 -3.93 -7.25 -9.85
C ILE A 44 -2.42 -7.09 -10.06
N THR A 45 -1.69 -8.18 -10.27
CA THR A 45 -0.22 -8.15 -10.37
C THR A 45 0.27 -7.27 -11.52
N GLN A 46 -0.34 -7.38 -12.70
CA GLN A 46 0.03 -6.55 -13.85
C GLN A 46 -0.31 -5.08 -13.61
N SER A 47 -1.49 -4.82 -13.04
CA SER A 47 -1.96 -3.45 -12.74
C SER A 47 -1.00 -2.74 -11.78
N ILE A 48 -0.62 -3.42 -10.68
CA ILE A 48 0.35 -2.89 -9.72
C ILE A 48 1.74 -2.72 -10.33
N SER A 49 2.17 -3.64 -11.19
CA SER A 49 3.49 -3.54 -11.85
C SER A 49 3.57 -2.31 -12.77
N ASN A 50 2.51 -2.05 -13.54
CA ASN A 50 2.43 -0.90 -14.45
C ASN A 50 2.39 0.43 -13.67
N LEU A 51 1.58 0.49 -12.61
CA LEU A 51 1.50 1.66 -11.73
C LEU A 51 2.82 1.88 -10.99
N GLY A 52 3.45 0.80 -10.52
CA GLY A 52 4.77 0.81 -9.90
C GLY A 52 5.86 1.37 -10.81
N ALA A 53 5.87 0.99 -12.08
CA ALA A 53 6.80 1.55 -13.07
C ALA A 53 6.59 3.07 -13.27
N THR A 54 5.34 3.53 -13.26
CA THR A 54 5.01 4.96 -13.32
C THR A 54 5.51 5.69 -12.06
N MET A 55 5.21 5.14 -10.88
CA MET A 55 5.68 5.72 -9.62
C MET A 55 7.21 5.78 -9.54
N LEU A 56 7.93 4.76 -9.99
CA LEU A 56 9.40 4.75 -10.00
C LEU A 56 10.00 5.83 -10.89
N ARG A 57 9.32 6.20 -11.98
CA ARG A 57 9.77 7.27 -12.90
C ARG A 57 9.51 8.66 -12.36
N HIS A 58 8.40 8.85 -11.63
CA HIS A 58 7.94 10.16 -11.17
C HIS A 58 8.16 10.42 -9.67
N ARG A 59 8.74 9.47 -8.92
CA ARG A 59 9.03 9.66 -7.49
C ARG A 59 10.07 10.76 -7.27
N LEU A 60 9.82 11.59 -6.26
CA LEU A 60 10.78 12.59 -5.79
C LEU A 60 11.77 12.00 -4.80
N THR A 61 11.31 11.09 -3.95
CA THR A 61 12.12 10.43 -2.91
C THR A 61 11.78 8.95 -2.83
N PRO A 62 12.69 8.09 -2.34
CA PRO A 62 12.33 6.73 -1.98
C PRO A 62 11.35 6.72 -0.78
N PRO A 63 10.41 5.76 -0.72
CA PRO A 63 9.59 5.54 0.47
C PRO A 63 10.44 4.99 1.64
N PRO A 64 9.95 5.05 2.90
CA PRO A 64 10.63 4.50 4.06
C PRO A 64 10.88 2.98 3.99
N ASP A 65 11.89 2.48 4.70
CA ASP A 65 12.27 1.07 4.69
C ASP A 65 11.15 0.13 5.19
N GLU A 66 10.36 0.59 6.14
CA GLU A 66 9.20 -0.12 6.69
C GLU A 66 8.14 -0.37 5.62
N ALA A 67 7.93 0.60 4.72
CA ALA A 67 6.98 0.49 3.64
C ALA A 67 7.36 -0.64 2.67
N TYR A 68 8.64 -0.78 2.35
CA TYR A 68 9.11 -1.89 1.51
C TYR A 68 8.83 -3.25 2.15
N SER A 69 9.03 -3.36 3.46
CA SER A 69 8.75 -4.59 4.20
C SER A 69 7.26 -4.93 4.19
N LEU A 70 6.38 -3.93 4.36
CA LEU A 70 4.92 -4.10 4.27
C LEU A 70 4.50 -4.53 2.86
N HIS A 71 5.00 -3.86 1.82
CA HIS A 71 4.70 -4.19 0.43
C HIS A 71 5.11 -5.61 0.05
N ARG A 72 6.29 -6.07 0.50
CA ARG A 72 6.77 -7.43 0.23
C ARG A 72 5.88 -8.49 0.91
N LYS A 73 5.47 -8.26 2.17
CA LYS A 73 4.57 -9.19 2.88
C LYS A 73 3.23 -9.30 2.18
N LEU A 74 2.61 -8.17 1.83
CA LEU A 74 1.30 -8.16 1.17
C LEU A 74 1.36 -8.76 -0.24
N SER A 75 2.36 -8.36 -1.03
CA SER A 75 2.57 -8.91 -2.39
C SER A 75 2.81 -10.42 -2.35
N GLY A 76 3.58 -10.91 -1.37
CA GLY A 76 3.82 -12.33 -1.17
C GLY A 76 2.54 -13.11 -0.88
N ALA A 77 1.67 -12.58 -0.01
CA ALA A 77 0.38 -13.20 0.28
C ALA A 77 -0.53 -13.24 -0.96
N PHE A 78 -0.62 -12.14 -1.72
CA PHE A 78 -1.43 -12.09 -2.95
C PHE A 78 -0.92 -13.09 -3.99
N LEU A 79 0.40 -13.15 -4.23
CA LEU A 79 1.00 -14.09 -5.16
C LEU A 79 0.80 -15.55 -4.73
N ALA A 80 0.85 -15.84 -3.43
CA ALA A 80 0.53 -17.16 -2.91
C ALA A 80 -0.93 -17.54 -3.19
N CYS A 81 -1.88 -16.62 -2.92
CA CYS A 81 -3.29 -16.83 -3.25
C CYS A 81 -3.52 -17.06 -4.74
N ILE A 82 -2.84 -16.31 -5.62
CA ILE A 82 -2.89 -16.50 -7.08
C ILE A 82 -2.40 -17.91 -7.45
N LYS A 83 -1.19 -18.28 -6.98
CA LYS A 83 -0.56 -19.57 -7.32
C LYS A 83 -1.38 -20.77 -6.86
N LEU A 84 -2.01 -20.67 -5.69
CA LEU A 84 -2.84 -21.73 -5.12
C LEU A 84 -4.27 -21.75 -5.67
N GLY A 85 -4.70 -20.70 -6.39
CA GLY A 85 -6.11 -20.52 -6.76
C GLY A 85 -7.04 -20.36 -5.58
N ALA A 86 -6.57 -19.66 -4.54
CA ALA A 86 -7.34 -19.45 -3.33
C ALA A 86 -8.49 -18.45 -3.56
N VAL A 87 -9.65 -18.78 -3.01
CA VAL A 87 -10.84 -17.93 -2.99
C VAL A 87 -11.09 -17.50 -1.53
N VAL A 88 -10.81 -16.24 -1.21
CA VAL A 88 -10.62 -15.79 0.18
C VAL A 88 -11.65 -14.72 0.57
N PRO A 89 -12.33 -14.81 1.74
CA PRO A 89 -13.22 -13.76 2.25
C PRO A 89 -12.42 -12.55 2.79
N CYS A 90 -11.68 -11.86 1.92
CA CYS A 90 -10.74 -10.80 2.31
C CYS A 90 -11.39 -9.66 3.12
N ARG A 91 -12.59 -9.21 2.74
CA ARG A 91 -13.30 -8.15 3.49
C ARG A 91 -13.61 -8.56 4.92
N GLU A 92 -14.07 -9.79 5.14
CA GLU A 92 -14.36 -10.30 6.49
C GLU A 92 -13.08 -10.39 7.33
N LEU A 93 -11.99 -10.88 6.73
CA LEU A 93 -10.68 -10.92 7.40
C LEU A 93 -10.21 -9.51 7.80
N LEU A 94 -10.36 -8.52 6.93
CA LEU A 94 -9.99 -7.14 7.24
C LEU A 94 -10.81 -6.58 8.40
N LEU A 95 -12.15 -6.71 8.34
CA LEU A 95 -13.03 -6.21 9.39
C LEU A 95 -12.76 -6.88 10.74
N LYS A 96 -12.53 -8.19 10.75
CA LYS A 96 -12.18 -8.93 11.96
C LYS A 96 -10.88 -8.42 12.59
N VAL A 97 -9.87 -8.10 11.76
CA VAL A 97 -8.61 -7.53 12.27
C VAL A 97 -8.85 -6.12 12.79
N ASP A 98 -9.55 -5.28 12.02
CA ASP A 98 -9.88 -3.89 12.38
C ASP A 98 -10.62 -3.79 13.72
N GLU A 99 -11.63 -4.63 13.95
CA GLU A 99 -12.39 -4.71 15.21
C GLU A 99 -11.51 -5.03 16.42
N SER A 100 -10.45 -5.81 16.22
CA SER A 100 -9.52 -6.20 17.28
C SER A 100 -8.30 -5.28 17.40
N TYR A 101 -8.11 -4.38 16.44
CA TYR A 101 -6.90 -3.55 16.35
C TYR A 101 -7.04 -2.30 17.21
N GLN A 102 -6.14 -2.12 18.16
CA GLN A 102 -6.03 -0.89 18.95
C GLN A 102 -5.04 0.04 18.26
N PHE A 103 -5.55 1.14 17.71
CA PHE A 103 -4.69 2.21 17.20
C PHE A 103 -3.98 2.88 18.39
N GLY A 104 -2.65 2.96 18.34
CA GLY A 104 -1.90 3.72 19.34
C GLY A 104 -2.23 5.22 19.27
N GLU A 105 -2.21 5.90 20.41
CA GLU A 105 -2.24 7.36 20.49
C GLU A 105 -0.92 7.90 19.91
N ASP A 106 -0.95 8.35 18.65
CA ASP A 106 0.20 8.96 17.97
C ASP A 106 0.39 10.39 18.53
N GLY A 107 1.07 10.48 19.68
CA GLY A 107 1.64 11.72 20.21
C GLY A 107 2.72 12.20 19.23
N GLY A 108 2.44 13.29 18.52
CA GLY A 108 3.28 13.78 17.45
C GLY A 108 4.69 14.16 17.90
N GLU A 109 5.67 13.29 17.63
CA GLU A 109 7.07 13.68 17.52
C GLU A 109 7.50 13.55 16.06
N ILE A 110 7.44 14.70 15.38
CA ILE A 110 8.02 14.89 14.05
C ILE A 110 9.53 14.75 14.21
N PHE A 111 10.12 13.73 13.56
CA PHE A 111 11.56 13.61 13.38
C PHE A 111 12.10 14.87 12.67
N SER A 112 12.57 15.84 13.46
CA SER A 112 13.40 16.94 12.98
C SER A 112 14.85 16.53 13.15
N SER A 113 15.43 15.92 12.11
CA SER A 113 16.89 15.74 12.05
C SER A 113 17.52 17.12 11.83
N GLY A 114 18.19 17.61 12.86
CA GLY A 114 18.79 18.94 12.93
C GLY A 114 19.85 19.20 11.86
N SER A 115 19.92 20.46 11.44
CA SER A 115 21.05 21.03 10.73
C SER A 115 22.31 20.95 11.60
N MET A 116 23.31 20.17 11.18
CA MET A 116 24.67 20.36 11.67
C MET A 116 25.35 21.42 10.80
N SER A 117 25.51 22.62 11.37
CA SER A 117 26.49 23.60 10.92
C SER A 117 27.79 23.34 11.68
N GLN A 118 28.88 23.12 10.95
CA GLN A 118 30.23 23.57 11.30
C GLN A 118 30.76 24.38 10.13
#